data_AF-A0AB37USR6-F1
#
_entry.id   AF-A0AB37USR6-F1
#
_cell.length_a   1.000
_cell.length_b   1.000
_cell.length_c   1.000
_cell.angle_alpha   90.00
_cell.angle_beta   90.00
_cell.angle_gamma   90.00
#
_symmetry.space_group_name_H-M   'P 1'
#
loop_
_entity.id
_entity.type
_entity.pdbx_description
1 polymer ?
#
loop_
_entity_poly.entity_id
_entity_poly.type
_entity_poly.pdbx_seq_one_letter_code
_entity_poly.pdbx_strand_id
1 'polypeptide(L)'
;MLTEKVKSTLKDAAKKLTGIKKRAFMAQVTQDYFDGSARKAETYLGWSRQAVGLGLKELQTKIVCLDNYAARGRKKTEDNLPNLEEDIRSLVDSQSQADPSFQSTFCYARISARAVREALIEQKGYQDYELPTRQTIGDILNRNGYRLKKRKKQNL
;
A
#
# COMPACT_ATOMS: atom_id res chain seq x y z
N MET A 1 -40.71 14.53 -12.51
CA MET A 1 -39.54 14.69 -11.62
C MET A 1 -39.74 13.86 -10.37
N LEU A 2 -38.68 13.28 -9.80
CA LEU A 2 -38.74 12.54 -8.52
C LEU A 2 -39.21 13.45 -7.39
N THR A 3 -40.05 12.91 -6.49
CA THR A 3 -40.46 13.61 -5.27
C THR A 3 -39.29 13.72 -4.29
N GLU A 4 -39.30 14.74 -3.42
CA GLU A 4 -38.23 14.95 -2.43
C GLU A 4 -38.08 13.76 -1.48
N LYS A 5 -39.19 13.08 -1.13
CA LYS A 5 -39.17 11.86 -0.33
C LYS A 5 -38.39 10.74 -1.01
N VAL A 6 -38.56 10.54 -2.32
CA VAL A 6 -37.81 9.51 -3.05
C VAL A 6 -36.33 9.90 -3.15
N LYS A 7 -36.03 11.17 -3.45
CA LYS A 7 -34.64 11.65 -3.49
C LYS A 7 -33.93 11.43 -2.16
N SER A 8 -34.58 11.68 -1.02
CA SER A 8 -33.96 11.49 0.30
C SER A 8 -33.70 9.99 0.59
N THR A 9 -34.65 9.11 0.26
CA THR A 9 -34.46 7.65 0.40
C THR A 9 -33.31 7.13 -0.47
N LEU A 10 -33.21 7.58 -1.73
CA LEU A 10 -32.11 7.19 -2.62
C LEU A 10 -30.75 7.68 -2.10
N LYS A 11 -30.69 8.92 -1.59
CA LYS A 11 -29.46 9.46 -0.97
C LYS A 11 -29.06 8.67 0.28
N ASP A 12 -30.01 8.29 1.13
CA ASP A 12 -29.76 7.46 2.32
C ASP A 12 -29.23 6.07 1.94
N ALA A 13 -29.88 5.40 0.98
CA ALA A 13 -29.41 4.11 0.46
C ALA A 13 -27.98 4.19 -0.09
N ALA A 14 -27.67 5.21 -0.89
CA ALA A 14 -26.32 5.42 -1.42
C ALA A 14 -25.28 5.69 -0.32
N LYS A 15 -25.65 6.32 0.80
CA LYS A 15 -24.74 6.53 1.95
C LYS A 15 -24.39 5.23 2.67
N LYS A 16 -25.32 4.28 2.73
CA LYS A 16 -25.13 2.96 3.37
C LYS A 16 -24.30 1.98 2.53
N LEU A 17 -24.13 2.26 1.24
CA LEU A 17 -23.30 1.47 0.34
C LEU A 17 -21.88 2.06 0.23
N THR A 18 -20.90 1.21 -0.08
CA THR A 18 -19.50 1.60 -0.31
C THR A 18 -18.94 0.99 -1.60
N GLY A 19 -17.88 1.61 -2.12
CA GLY A 19 -17.12 1.12 -3.27
C GLY A 19 -17.97 0.81 -4.51
N ILE A 20 -17.74 -0.37 -5.08
CA ILE A 20 -18.37 -0.85 -6.32
C ILE A 20 -19.89 -0.93 -6.17
N LYS A 21 -20.39 -1.44 -5.03
CA LYS A 21 -21.84 -1.59 -4.79
C LYS A 21 -22.56 -0.24 -4.82
N LYS A 22 -21.96 0.78 -4.19
CA LYS A 22 -22.48 2.15 -4.24
C LYS A 22 -22.53 2.68 -5.67
N ARG A 23 -21.46 2.46 -6.43
CA ARG A 23 -21.32 2.91 -7.82
C ARG A 23 -22.37 2.26 -8.73
N ALA A 24 -22.55 0.95 -8.64
CA ALA A 24 -23.56 0.20 -9.37
C ALA A 24 -24.98 0.68 -9.03
N PHE A 25 -25.27 0.90 -7.75
CA PHE A 25 -26.56 1.46 -7.31
C PHE A 25 -26.82 2.85 -7.91
N MET A 26 -25.84 3.74 -7.82
CA MET A 26 -25.97 5.10 -8.38
C MET A 26 -26.17 5.06 -9.90
N ALA A 27 -25.49 4.16 -10.60
CA ALA A 27 -25.63 3.97 -12.04
C ALA A 27 -27.03 3.49 -12.42
N GLN A 28 -27.54 2.45 -11.73
CA GLN A 28 -28.88 1.91 -11.99
C GLN A 28 -29.96 2.98 -11.78
N VAL A 29 -29.92 3.70 -10.65
CA VAL A 29 -30.84 4.80 -10.37
C VAL A 29 -30.72 5.92 -11.42
N THR A 30 -29.52 6.18 -11.91
CA THR A 30 -29.31 7.19 -12.96
C THR A 30 -29.88 6.74 -14.31
N GLN A 31 -29.76 5.45 -14.63
CA GLN A 31 -30.35 4.87 -15.83
C GLN A 31 -31.88 4.95 -15.79
N ASP A 32 -32.48 4.57 -14.65
CA ASP A 32 -33.94 4.43 -14.53
C ASP A 32 -34.68 5.77 -14.43
N TYR A 33 -34.09 6.77 -13.75
CA TYR A 33 -34.79 8.02 -13.42
C TYR A 33 -34.23 9.27 -14.10
N PHE A 34 -33.07 9.17 -14.77
CA PHE A 34 -32.35 10.32 -15.30
C PHE A 34 -31.78 10.10 -16.71
N ASP A 35 -32.26 9.10 -17.45
CA ASP A 35 -31.84 8.77 -18.83
C ASP A 35 -30.32 8.48 -18.96
N GLY A 36 -29.69 7.98 -17.89
CA GLY A 36 -28.24 7.81 -17.86
C GLY A 36 -27.45 9.13 -17.75
N SER A 37 -28.11 10.26 -17.48
CA SER A 37 -27.42 11.56 -17.40
C SER A 37 -26.76 11.77 -16.04
N ALA A 38 -25.44 11.61 -15.99
CA ALA A 38 -24.64 11.91 -14.79
C ALA A 38 -24.80 13.36 -14.32
N ARG A 39 -25.06 14.31 -15.23
CA ARG A 39 -25.30 15.72 -14.89
C ARG A 39 -26.62 15.89 -14.12
N LYS A 40 -27.70 15.24 -14.57
CA LYS A 40 -28.97 15.24 -13.83
C LYS A 40 -28.81 14.58 -12.46
N ALA A 41 -28.09 13.46 -12.36
CA ALA A 41 -27.83 12.81 -11.07
C ALA A 41 -27.08 13.71 -10.08
N GLU A 42 -26.10 14.49 -10.55
CA GLU A 42 -25.43 15.49 -9.72
C GLU A 42 -26.40 16.60 -9.28
N THR A 43 -27.15 17.18 -10.21
CA THR A 43 -28.09 18.28 -9.90
C THR A 43 -29.18 17.87 -8.91
N TYR A 44 -29.79 16.69 -9.07
CA TYR A 44 -30.93 16.29 -8.24
C TYR A 44 -30.55 15.46 -7.01
N LEU A 45 -29.47 14.68 -7.08
CA LEU A 45 -29.05 13.78 -6.00
C LEU A 45 -27.71 14.16 -5.34
N GLY A 46 -26.97 15.13 -5.90
CA GLY A 46 -25.67 15.54 -5.36
C GLY A 46 -24.59 14.45 -5.52
N TRP A 47 -24.80 13.51 -6.45
CA TRP A 47 -23.84 12.43 -6.70
C TRP A 47 -22.76 12.88 -7.68
N SER A 48 -21.51 12.47 -7.41
CA SER A 48 -20.37 12.83 -8.28
C SER A 48 -20.57 12.33 -9.71
N ARG A 49 -20.47 13.24 -10.68
CA ARG A 49 -20.54 12.93 -12.11
C ARG A 49 -19.52 11.86 -12.53
N GLN A 50 -18.32 11.91 -11.96
CA GLN A 50 -17.27 10.93 -12.27
C GLN A 50 -17.63 9.53 -11.79
N ALA A 51 -18.14 9.41 -10.55
CA ALA A 51 -18.54 8.13 -9.98
C ALA A 51 -19.75 7.53 -10.71
N VAL A 52 -20.75 8.35 -11.02
CA VAL A 52 -21.94 7.95 -11.78
C VAL A 52 -21.56 7.56 -13.22
N GLY A 53 -20.75 8.39 -13.90
CA GLY A 53 -20.28 8.11 -15.25
C GLY A 53 -19.46 6.83 -15.36
N LEU A 54 -18.61 6.53 -14.37
CA LEU A 54 -17.90 5.25 -14.29
C LEU A 54 -18.89 4.10 -14.13
N GLY A 55 -19.81 4.20 -13.16
CA GLY A 55 -20.80 3.15 -12.92
C GLY A 55 -21.71 2.88 -14.13
N LEU A 56 -22.09 3.90 -14.89
CA LEU A 56 -22.88 3.73 -16.12
C LEU A 56 -22.11 2.96 -17.20
N LYS A 57 -20.81 3.24 -17.37
CA LYS A 57 -19.95 2.48 -18.29
C LYS A 57 -19.80 1.02 -17.85
N GLU A 58 -19.66 0.78 -16.55
CA GLU A 58 -19.61 -0.57 -15.99
C GLU A 58 -20.93 -1.32 -16.20
N LEU A 59 -22.06 -0.64 -16.01
CA LEU A 59 -23.39 -1.20 -16.26
C LEU A 59 -23.55 -1.58 -17.74
N GLN A 60 -23.13 -0.70 -18.65
CA GLN A 60 -23.20 -0.93 -20.10
C GLN A 60 -22.30 -2.07 -20.57
N THR A 61 -21.06 -2.14 -20.06
CA THR A 61 -20.06 -3.13 -20.49
C THR A 61 -20.15 -4.44 -19.72
N LYS A 62 -20.88 -4.46 -18.59
CA LYS A 62 -20.92 -5.56 -17.60
C LYS A 62 -19.54 -5.90 -17.02
N ILE A 63 -18.58 -4.97 -17.11
CA ILE A 63 -17.23 -5.10 -16.56
C ILE A 63 -17.09 -4.12 -15.40
N VAL A 64 -16.65 -4.62 -14.26
CA VAL A 64 -16.40 -3.80 -13.07
C VAL A 64 -14.98 -3.24 -13.13
N CYS A 65 -14.82 -1.91 -13.05
CA CYS A 65 -13.51 -1.29 -12.93
C CYS A 65 -13.02 -1.38 -11.47
N LEU A 66 -11.96 -2.15 -11.29
CA LEU A 66 -11.23 -2.26 -10.03
C LEU A 66 -10.12 -1.22 -9.99
N ASP A 67 -9.99 -0.54 -8.85
CA ASP A 67 -8.87 0.35 -8.59
C ASP A 67 -7.58 -0.47 -8.43
N ASN A 68 -6.53 -0.11 -9.19
CA ASN A 68 -5.21 -0.71 -9.03
C ASN A 68 -4.45 -0.07 -7.85
N TYR A 69 -4.95 -0.28 -6.63
CA TYR A 69 -4.32 0.25 -5.41
C TYR A 69 -2.89 -0.27 -5.23
N ALA A 70 -2.62 -1.50 -5.66
CA ALA A 70 -1.29 -2.13 -5.53
C ALA A 70 -0.21 -1.44 -6.38
N ALA A 71 -0.57 -0.82 -7.50
CA ALA A 71 0.36 -0.03 -8.30
C ALA A 71 0.58 1.39 -7.76
N ARG A 72 -0.22 1.84 -6.79
CA ARG A 72 -0.09 3.15 -6.16
C ARG A 72 0.84 3.06 -4.94
N GLY A 73 1.48 4.18 -4.59
CA GLY A 73 2.34 4.28 -3.43
C GLY A 73 3.80 3.92 -3.70
N ARG A 74 4.64 4.12 -2.67
CA ARG A 74 6.08 3.84 -2.77
C ARG A 74 6.33 2.34 -2.57
N LYS A 75 6.90 1.71 -3.58
CA LYS A 75 7.32 0.30 -3.51
C LYS A 75 8.45 0.10 -2.51
N LYS A 76 8.59 -1.13 -2.02
CA LYS A 76 9.71 -1.49 -1.15
C LYS A 76 11.01 -1.33 -1.94
N THR A 77 12.11 -1.02 -1.27
CA THR A 77 13.41 -0.88 -1.96
C THR A 77 13.80 -2.20 -2.61
N GLU A 78 13.48 -3.31 -1.96
CA GLU A 78 13.75 -4.67 -2.46
C GLU A 78 12.96 -4.99 -3.75
N ASP A 79 11.82 -4.35 -3.98
CA ASP A 79 11.08 -4.51 -5.25
C ASP A 79 11.82 -3.83 -6.42
N ASN A 80 12.60 -2.79 -6.14
CA ASN A 80 13.39 -2.05 -7.14
C ASN A 80 14.81 -2.62 -7.29
N LEU A 81 15.35 -3.20 -6.21
CA LEU A 81 16.67 -3.81 -6.15
C LEU A 81 16.50 -5.28 -5.72
N PRO A 82 16.20 -6.19 -6.67
CA PRO A 82 15.81 -7.56 -6.36
C PRO A 82 16.90 -8.34 -5.61
N ASN A 83 18.17 -8.03 -5.85
CA ASN A 83 19.31 -8.71 -5.22
C ASN A 83 19.67 -8.14 -3.84
N LEU A 84 19.11 -6.99 -3.46
CA LEU A 84 19.48 -6.29 -2.23
C LEU A 84 19.21 -7.13 -0.98
N GLU A 85 18.12 -7.88 -0.96
CA GLU A 85 17.75 -8.72 0.18
C GLU A 85 18.75 -9.87 0.38
N GLU A 86 19.12 -10.55 -0.70
CA GLU A 86 20.09 -11.65 -0.69
C GLU A 86 21.48 -11.14 -0.32
N ASP A 87 21.88 -9.99 -0.87
CA ASP A 87 23.16 -9.36 -0.53
C ASP A 87 23.22 -8.98 0.95
N ILE A 88 22.15 -8.40 1.50
CA ILE A 88 22.06 -8.10 2.93
C ILE A 88 22.15 -9.38 3.77
N ARG A 89 21.44 -10.45 3.41
CA ARG A 89 21.54 -11.74 4.12
C ARG A 89 22.97 -12.27 4.11
N SER A 90 23.62 -12.29 2.95
CA SER A 90 25.01 -12.78 2.82
C SER A 90 26.00 -12.03 3.73
N LEU A 91 25.78 -10.73 3.94
CA LEU A 91 26.62 -9.90 4.83
C LEU A 91 26.31 -10.11 6.31
N VAL A 92 25.05 -10.35 6.65
CA VAL A 92 24.57 -10.35 8.05
C VAL A 92 24.59 -11.75 8.66
N ASP A 93 24.36 -12.81 7.88
CA ASP A 93 24.21 -14.18 8.38
C ASP A 93 25.44 -14.65 9.17
N SER A 94 26.64 -14.36 8.66
CA SER A 94 27.91 -14.67 9.33
C SER A 94 28.10 -13.95 10.67
N GLN A 95 27.40 -12.83 10.88
CA GLN A 95 27.49 -11.98 12.08
C GLN A 95 26.20 -12.01 12.92
N SER A 96 25.29 -12.93 12.59
CA SER A 96 24.01 -13.10 13.26
C SER A 96 24.11 -14.18 14.34
N GLN A 97 23.41 -13.99 15.45
CA GLN A 97 23.31 -14.99 16.51
C GLN A 97 21.83 -15.23 16.81
N ALA A 98 21.44 -16.50 17.01
CA ALA A 98 20.10 -16.82 17.48
C ALA A 98 19.79 -16.10 18.81
N ASP A 99 18.51 -15.85 19.06
CA ASP A 99 18.06 -15.27 20.32
C ASP A 99 18.61 -16.08 21.52
N PRO A 100 19.43 -15.47 22.40
CA PRO A 100 20.01 -16.17 23.55
C PRO A 100 18.98 -16.77 24.50
N SER A 101 17.75 -16.23 24.51
CA SER A 101 16.65 -16.75 25.34
C SER A 101 15.89 -17.89 24.66
N PHE A 102 16.13 -18.13 23.36
CA PHE A 102 15.36 -19.06 22.51
C PHE A 102 13.84 -18.83 22.52
N GLN A 103 13.38 -17.66 22.97
CA GLN A 103 11.96 -17.31 23.02
C GLN A 103 11.46 -16.74 21.70
N SER A 104 12.35 -16.39 20.78
CA SER A 104 11.98 -15.86 19.46
C SER A 104 12.80 -16.48 18.32
N THR A 105 12.23 -16.44 17.12
CA THR A 105 12.88 -16.87 15.86
C THR A 105 13.79 -15.81 15.27
N PHE A 106 13.97 -14.66 15.94
CA PHE A 106 14.80 -13.57 15.44
C PHE A 106 16.28 -13.84 15.67
N CYS A 107 17.11 -13.39 14.73
CA CYS A 107 18.55 -13.35 14.90
C CYS A 107 19.00 -11.95 15.32
N TYR A 108 19.88 -11.86 16.31
CA TYR A 108 20.50 -10.60 16.68
C TYR A 108 21.73 -10.35 15.81
N ALA A 109 21.64 -9.34 14.95
CA ALA A 109 22.77 -8.87 14.17
C ALA A 109 23.71 -8.04 15.06
N ARG A 110 25.01 -8.37 15.07
CA ARG A 110 26.05 -7.55 15.73
C ARG A 110 26.45 -6.33 14.91
N ILE A 111 26.12 -6.34 13.62
CA ILE A 111 26.38 -5.26 12.68
C ILE A 111 25.25 -4.22 12.71
N SER A 112 25.61 -2.94 12.58
CA SER A 112 24.62 -1.85 12.50
C SER A 112 24.13 -1.65 11.07
N ALA A 113 22.93 -1.10 10.87
CA ALA A 113 22.42 -0.76 9.54
C ALA A 113 23.36 0.18 8.74
N ARG A 114 24.14 1.03 9.42
CA ARG A 114 25.16 1.87 8.76
C ARG A 114 26.29 1.02 8.19
N ALA A 115 26.80 0.08 8.99
CA ALA A 115 27.89 -0.81 8.58
C ALA A 115 27.43 -1.78 7.48
N VAL A 116 26.17 -2.23 7.49
CA VAL A 116 25.59 -2.99 6.36
C VAL A 116 25.58 -2.14 5.09
N ARG A 117 25.21 -0.86 5.17
CA ARG A 117 25.24 0.05 4.01
C ARG A 117 26.66 0.22 3.45
N GLU A 118 27.64 0.44 4.32
CA GLU A 118 29.05 0.58 3.94
C GLU A 118 29.57 -0.73 3.31
N ALA A 119 29.23 -1.89 3.87
CA ALA A 119 29.61 -3.20 3.33
C ALA A 119 28.94 -3.52 1.97
N LEU A 120 27.71 -3.05 1.72
CA LEU A 120 27.07 -3.16 0.41
C LEU A 120 27.85 -2.38 -0.67
N ILE A 121 28.39 -1.20 -0.33
CA ILE A 121 29.23 -0.44 -1.26
C ILE A 121 30.57 -1.15 -1.47
N GLU A 122 31.24 -1.53 -0.40
CA GLU A 122 32.61 -2.06 -0.44
C GLU A 122 32.69 -3.48 -1.01
N GLN A 123 31.79 -4.38 -0.62
CA GLN A 123 31.86 -5.81 -0.96
C GLN A 123 30.95 -6.20 -2.12
N LYS A 124 29.84 -5.48 -2.32
CA LYS A 124 28.85 -5.76 -3.37
C LYS A 124 28.85 -4.73 -4.51
N GLY A 125 29.61 -3.65 -4.37
CA GLY A 125 29.85 -2.68 -5.45
C GLY A 125 28.69 -1.73 -5.74
N TYR A 126 27.70 -1.63 -4.85
CA TYR A 126 26.58 -0.70 -5.01
C TYR A 126 27.07 0.75 -4.96
N GLN A 127 26.45 1.62 -5.76
CA GLN A 127 26.71 3.05 -5.68
C GLN A 127 25.92 3.70 -4.54
N ASP A 128 26.46 4.77 -3.97
CA ASP A 128 25.84 5.46 -2.82
C ASP A 128 24.40 5.95 -3.12
N TYR A 129 24.15 6.37 -4.36
CA TYR A 129 22.85 6.88 -4.83
C TYR A 129 21.82 5.77 -5.10
N GLU A 130 22.25 4.52 -5.27
CA GLU A 130 21.36 3.38 -5.48
C GLU A 130 20.82 2.86 -4.14
N LEU A 131 21.64 2.95 -3.10
CA LEU A 131 21.29 2.41 -1.79
C LEU A 131 20.31 3.32 -1.04
N PRO A 132 19.33 2.73 -0.34
CA PRO A 132 18.43 3.52 0.47
C PRO A 132 19.15 4.04 1.73
N THR A 133 18.45 4.90 2.46
CA THR A 133 19.00 5.48 3.69
C THR A 133 19.27 4.42 4.77
N ARG A 134 20.13 4.77 5.74
CA ARG A 134 20.42 3.92 6.91
C ARG A 134 19.17 3.49 7.69
N GLN A 135 18.12 4.31 7.74
CA GLN A 135 16.86 3.96 8.39
C GLN A 135 16.15 2.85 7.61
N THR A 136 16.02 3.02 6.29
CA THR A 136 15.40 2.03 5.42
C THR A 136 16.14 0.68 5.46
N ILE A 137 17.48 0.67 5.49
CA ILE A 137 18.25 -0.57 5.68
C ILE A 137 17.92 -1.23 7.02
N GLY A 138 17.75 -0.44 8.08
CA GLY A 138 17.26 -0.95 9.37
C GLY A 138 15.88 -1.62 9.25
N ASP A 139 14.96 -1.02 8.49
CA ASP A 139 13.63 -1.58 8.25
C ASP A 139 13.67 -2.85 7.38
N ILE A 140 14.60 -2.94 6.42
CA ILE A 140 14.85 -4.16 5.64
C ILE A 140 15.36 -5.26 6.57
N LEU A 141 16.34 -4.97 7.42
CA LEU A 141 16.89 -5.92 8.38
C LEU A 141 15.81 -6.45 9.34
N ASN A 142 14.96 -5.58 9.88
CA ASN A 142 13.86 -5.96 10.76
C ASN A 142 12.86 -6.89 10.05
N ARG A 143 12.51 -6.60 8.79
CA ARG A 143 11.63 -7.44 7.97
C ARG A 143 12.23 -8.81 7.66
N ASN A 144 13.55 -8.87 7.48
CA ASN A 144 14.30 -10.11 7.28
C ASN A 144 14.54 -10.92 8.56
N GLY A 145 14.01 -10.47 9.70
CA GLY A 145 14.14 -11.20 10.96
C GLY A 145 15.42 -10.89 11.74
N TYR A 146 16.17 -9.85 11.38
CA TYR A 146 17.34 -9.40 12.14
C TYR A 146 16.97 -8.28 13.10
N ARG A 147 17.16 -8.51 14.40
CA ARG A 147 17.10 -7.45 15.41
C ARG A 147 18.47 -6.85 15.63
N LEU A 148 18.58 -5.54 15.44
CA LEU A 148 19.80 -4.80 15.78
C LEU A 148 19.97 -4.78 17.30
N LYS A 149 21.04 -5.39 17.81
CA LYS A 149 21.32 -5.38 19.24
C LYS A 149 21.70 -3.96 19.66
N LYS A 150 21.03 -3.40 20.68
CA LYS A 150 21.49 -2.16 21.32
C LYS A 150 22.90 -2.41 21.88
N ARG A 151 23.88 -1.61 21.45
CA ARG A 151 25.22 -1.64 22.06
C ARG A 151 25.07 -1.36 23.55
N LYS A 152 25.56 -2.26 24.42
CA LYS A 152 25.74 -1.94 25.83
C LYS A 152 26.83 -0.86 25.90
N LYS A 153 26.53 0.28 26.53
CA LYS A 153 27.58 1.23 26.90
C LYS A 153 28.53 0.49 27.84
N GLN A 154 29.81 0.44 27.49
CA GLN A 154 30.84 0.08 28.46
C GLN A 154 30.95 1.30 29.38
N ASN A 155 30.57 1.12 30.65
CA ASN A 155 30.94 2.09 31.67
C ASN A 155 32.45 1.88 31.88
N LEU A 156 33.24 2.80 31.36
CA LEU A 156 34.66 2.96 31.70
C LEU A 156 34.76 3.60 33.08
#